data_AF-A0A9D8QX76-F1
#
_entry.id   AF-A0A9D8QX76-F1
#
_cell.length_a   1.000
_cell.length_b   1.000
_cell.length_c   1.000
_cell.angle_alpha   90.00
_cell.angle_beta   90.00
_cell.angle_gamma   90.00
#
_symmetry.space_group_name_H-M   'P 1'
#
loop_
_entity.id
_entity.type
_entity.pdbx_description
1 polymer ?
#
loop_
_entity_poly.entity_id
_entity_poly.type
_entity_poly.pdbx_seq_one_letter_code
_entity_poly.pdbx_strand_id
1 'polypeptide(L)'
;MNPDLRGKAIAVGGRQRGIIASASYPARQRGVYTPMPTAQARKVCPELILVPGRYSLYERFSNKMFDIIRQYTPVVEQCSIDEGYFDLTGRRE
;
A
#
# COMPACT_ATOMS: atom_id res chain seq x y z
N MET A 1 -2.43 -10.75 -8.09
CA MET A 1 -2.56 -9.35 -8.55
C MET A 1 -3.59 -9.30 -9.65
N ASN A 2 -4.31 -8.19 -9.84
CA ASN A 2 -5.28 -8.01 -10.93
C ASN A 2 -4.82 -6.86 -11.86
N PRO A 3 -4.29 -7.16 -13.07
CA PRO A 3 -3.83 -6.14 -14.01
C PRO A 3 -4.92 -5.18 -14.49
N ASP A 4 -6.17 -5.60 -14.53
CA ASP A 4 -7.30 -4.82 -15.04
C ASP A 4 -7.63 -3.60 -14.18
N LEU A 5 -7.01 -3.49 -13.00
CA LEU A 5 -7.17 -2.37 -12.09
C LEU A 5 -6.20 -1.21 -12.36
N ARG A 6 -5.20 -1.40 -13.22
CA ARG A 6 -4.21 -0.36 -13.54
C ARG A 6 -4.90 0.88 -14.12
N GLY A 7 -4.53 2.06 -13.62
CA GLY A 7 -5.08 3.34 -14.06
C GLY A 7 -6.51 3.64 -13.59
N LYS A 8 -7.17 2.73 -12.87
CA LYS A 8 -8.53 2.95 -12.35
C LYS A 8 -8.49 3.54 -10.94
N ALA A 9 -9.55 4.24 -10.56
CA ALA A 9 -9.76 4.69 -9.19
C ALA A 9 -10.10 3.51 -8.29
N ILE A 10 -9.07 2.96 -7.66
CA ILE A 10 -9.18 1.87 -6.69
C ILE A 10 -8.76 2.32 -5.29
N ALA A 11 -9.31 1.64 -4.28
CA ALA A 11 -8.88 1.76 -2.89
C ALA A 11 -8.95 0.41 -2.15
N VAL A 12 -8.05 0.19 -1.21
CA VAL A 12 -8.09 -0.94 -0.27
C VAL A 12 -8.82 -0.50 0.99
N GLY A 13 -9.85 -1.23 1.40
CA GLY A 13 -10.62 -0.90 2.60
C GLY A 13 -11.77 -1.85 2.87
N GLY A 14 -12.33 -1.77 4.07
CA GLY A 14 -13.49 -2.56 4.47
C GLY A 14 -14.81 -1.98 3.93
N ARG A 15 -15.75 -2.84 3.49
CA ARG A 15 -17.05 -2.42 2.96
C ARG A 15 -18.03 -1.91 4.02
N GLN A 16 -18.07 -2.53 5.20
CA GLN A 16 -18.97 -2.15 6.29
C GLN A 16 -18.18 -1.56 7.46
N ARG A 17 -18.53 -0.33 7.88
CA ARG A 17 -17.83 0.45 8.93
C ARG A 17 -16.30 0.52 8.76
N GLY A 18 -15.82 0.40 7.53
CA GLY A 18 -14.39 0.41 7.21
C GLY A 18 -13.84 1.81 6.92
N ILE A 19 -12.52 1.87 6.92
CA ILE A 19 -11.74 2.99 6.42
C ILE A 19 -10.96 2.59 5.16
N ILE A 20 -10.61 3.58 4.35
CA ILE A 20 -9.68 3.44 3.23
C ILE A 20 -8.26 3.39 3.81
N ALA A 21 -7.61 2.22 3.68
CA ALA A 21 -6.26 1.97 4.13
C ALA A 21 -5.21 2.52 3.14
N SER A 22 -5.47 2.37 1.84
CA SER A 22 -4.66 2.97 0.78
C SER A 22 -5.52 3.24 -0.45
N ALA A 23 -5.16 4.25 -1.23
CA ALA A 23 -5.88 4.67 -2.43
C ALA A 23 -4.91 4.93 -3.59
N SER A 24 -5.32 4.51 -4.78
CA SER A 24 -4.60 4.78 -6.03
C SER A 24 -4.58 6.27 -6.37
N TYR A 25 -3.60 6.69 -7.17
CA TYR A 25 -3.52 8.08 -7.63
C TYR A 25 -4.80 8.60 -8.30
N PRO A 26 -5.48 7.86 -9.21
CA PRO A 26 -6.75 8.32 -9.77
C PRO A 26 -7.86 8.50 -8.72
N ALA A 27 -7.89 7.69 -7.65
CA ALA A 27 -8.82 7.89 -6.54
C ALA A 27 -8.44 9.13 -5.71
N ARG A 28 -7.14 9.36 -5.47
CA ARG A 28 -6.63 10.54 -4.75
C ARG A 28 -6.92 11.84 -5.47
N GLN A 29 -6.78 11.87 -6.79
CA GLN A 29 -7.11 13.02 -7.63
C GLN A 29 -8.60 13.42 -7.54
N ARG A 30 -9.47 12.46 -7.21
CA ARG A 30 -10.91 12.68 -6.99
C ARG A 30 -11.25 13.06 -5.55
N GLY A 31 -10.26 13.18 -4.67
CA GLY A 31 -10.42 13.60 -3.28
C GLY A 31 -10.46 12.46 -2.26
N VAL A 32 -10.26 11.20 -2.66
CA VAL A 32 -10.13 10.09 -1.69
C VAL A 32 -8.77 10.18 -0.99
N TYR A 33 -8.76 10.26 0.33
CA TYR A 33 -7.53 10.27 1.14
C TYR A 33 -7.52 9.13 2.17
N THR A 34 -6.39 8.96 2.85
CA THR A 34 -6.14 7.88 3.81
C THR A 34 -5.75 8.47 5.16
N PRO A 35 -6.40 8.12 6.28
CA PRO A 35 -7.63 7.32 6.37
C PRO A 35 -8.88 8.16 6.06
N MET A 36 -9.79 7.64 5.23
CA MET A 36 -11.13 8.19 5.00
C MET A 36 -12.19 7.10 5.26
N PRO A 37 -13.34 7.38 5.88
CA PRO A 37 -14.43 6.41 5.99
C PRO A 37 -14.87 5.90 4.62
N THR A 38 -15.02 4.57 4.44
CA THR A 38 -15.41 3.99 3.14
C THR A 38 -16.72 4.58 2.61
N ALA A 39 -17.69 4.86 3.50
CA ALA A 39 -18.94 5.49 3.13
C ALA A 39 -18.75 6.90 2.54
N GLN A 40 -17.81 7.68 3.08
CA GLN A 40 -17.45 9.00 2.56
C GLN A 40 -16.68 8.87 1.23
N ALA A 41 -15.74 7.93 1.14
CA ALA A 41 -14.97 7.69 -0.08
C ALA A 41 -15.86 7.36 -1.28
N ARG A 42 -16.93 6.59 -1.07
CA ARG A 42 -17.93 6.29 -2.11
C ARG A 42 -18.83 7.46 -2.47
N LYS A 43 -18.97 8.47 -1.60
CA LYS A 43 -19.67 9.72 -1.96
C LYS A 43 -18.76 10.62 -2.80
N VAL A 44 -17.48 10.69 -2.44
CA VAL A 44 -16.46 11.50 -3.12
C VAL A 44 -16.11 10.92 -4.50
N CYS A 45 -16.04 9.60 -4.63
CA CYS A 45 -15.76 8.87 -5.87
C CYS A 45 -16.80 7.74 -6.03
N PRO A 46 -17.96 8.01 -6.65
CA PRO A 46 -19.04 7.02 -6.82
C PRO A 46 -18.63 5.74 -7.57
N GLU A 47 -17.67 5.85 -8.48
CA GLU A 47 -17.07 4.78 -9.29
C GLU A 47 -15.88 4.09 -8.61
N LEU A 48 -15.58 4.43 -7.35
CA LEU A 48 -14.46 3.86 -6.60
C LEU A 48 -14.58 2.33 -6.53
N ILE A 49 -13.56 1.65 -7.07
CA ILE A 49 -13.45 0.19 -6.98
C ILE A 49 -12.81 -0.13 -5.63
N LEU A 50 -13.60 -0.65 -4.70
CA LEU A 50 -13.11 -1.08 -3.40
C LEU A 50 -12.60 -2.53 -3.46
N VAL A 51 -11.35 -2.73 -3.07
CA VAL A 51 -10.67 -4.02 -3.06
C VAL A 51 -10.47 -4.48 -1.61
N PRO A 52 -10.79 -5.74 -1.25
CA PRO A 52 -10.53 -6.25 0.09
C PRO A 52 -9.02 -6.33 0.37
N GLY A 53 -8.64 -6.02 1.61
CA GLY A 53 -7.25 -6.17 2.07
C GLY A 53 -6.80 -7.63 2.05
N ARG A 54 -5.62 -7.90 1.51
CA ARG A 54 -4.97 -9.21 1.51
C ARG A 54 -3.61 -9.13 2.22
N TYR A 55 -3.62 -9.01 3.54
CA TYR A 55 -2.43 -8.74 4.34
C TYR A 55 -1.27 -9.72 4.06
N SER A 56 -1.55 -11.03 4.00
CA SER A 56 -0.53 -12.04 3.70
C SER A 56 0.16 -11.85 2.34
N LEU A 57 -0.54 -11.29 1.34
CA LEU A 57 0.07 -10.96 0.07
C LEU A 57 1.02 -9.76 0.22
N TYR A 58 0.63 -8.75 0.98
CA TYR A 58 1.43 -7.55 1.22
C TYR A 58 2.71 -7.88 1.99
N GLU A 59 2.58 -8.67 3.05
CA GLU A 59 3.69 -9.16 3.87
C GLU A 59 4.68 -9.99 3.04
N ARG A 60 4.20 -10.86 2.15
CA ARG A 60 5.07 -11.61 1.24
C ARG A 60 5.91 -10.70 0.35
N PHE A 61 5.37 -9.57 -0.12
CA PHE A 61 6.13 -8.62 -0.95
C PHE A 61 7.04 -7.72 -0.10
N SER A 62 6.62 -7.36 1.11
CA SER A 62 7.45 -6.68 2.11
C SER A 62 8.73 -7.46 2.37
N ASN A 63 8.59 -8.75 2.73
CA ASN A 63 9.74 -9.61 3.00
C ASN A 63 10.68 -9.67 1.80
N LYS A 64 10.15 -9.87 0.58
CA LYS A 64 10.97 -9.85 -0.64
C LYS A 64 11.72 -8.54 -0.85
N MET A 65 11.08 -7.40 -0.60
CA MET A 65 11.71 -6.09 -0.71
C MET A 65 12.86 -5.96 0.29
N PHE A 66 12.62 -6.27 1.57
CA PHE A 66 13.65 -6.19 2.61
C PHE A 66 14.76 -7.23 2.41
N ASP A 67 14.46 -8.42 1.89
CA ASP A 67 15.45 -9.45 1.57
C ASP A 67 16.43 -8.97 0.50
N ILE A 68 15.94 -8.25 -0.52
CA ILE A 68 16.82 -7.60 -1.52
C ILE A 68 17.72 -6.58 -0.83
N ILE A 69 17.18 -5.74 0.05
CA ILE A 69 17.96 -4.71 0.73
C ILE A 69 19.04 -5.33 1.63
N ARG A 70 18.72 -6.44 2.31
CA ARG A 70 19.67 -7.20 3.13
C ARG A 70 20.84 -7.80 2.36
N GLN A 71 20.75 -7.91 1.03
CA GLN A 71 21.90 -8.29 0.20
C GLN A 71 22.97 -7.18 0.16
N TYR A 72 22.57 -5.91 0.27
CA TYR A 72 23.47 -4.76 0.22
C TYR A 72 24.00 -4.37 1.60
N THR A 73 23.20 -4.50 2.65
CA THR A 73 23.62 -4.17 4.02
C THR A 73 22.93 -5.06 5.05
N PRO A 74 23.66 -5.54 6.07
CA PRO A 74 23.02 -6.24 7.19
C PRO A 74 22.33 -5.27 8.17
N VAL A 75 22.62 -3.97 8.10
CA VAL A 75 22.08 -2.94 9.01
C VAL A 75 20.76 -2.43 8.45
N VAL A 76 19.68 -3.14 8.81
CA VAL A 76 18.31 -2.87 8.35
C VAL A 76 17.37 -2.77 9.54
N GLU A 77 16.69 -1.63 9.67
CA GLU A 77 15.61 -1.42 10.63
C GLU A 77 14.28 -1.32 9.88
N GLN A 78 13.44 -2.34 10.02
CA GLN A 78 12.11 -2.36 9.42
C GLN A 78 11.12 -1.61 10.34
N CYS A 79 10.55 -0.51 9.87
CA CYS A 79 9.61 0.32 10.64
C CYS A 79 8.15 -0.05 10.36
N SER A 80 7.84 -0.45 9.13
CA SER A 80 6.49 -0.85 8.72
C SER A 80 6.54 -1.91 7.61
N ILE A 81 5.40 -2.18 6.98
CA ILE A 81 5.30 -3.19 5.91
C ILE A 81 6.00 -2.74 4.62
N ASP A 82 6.11 -1.44 4.37
CA ASP A 82 6.71 -0.86 3.16
C ASP A 82 7.78 0.20 3.45
N GLU A 83 8.15 0.41 4.72
CA GLU A 83 9.13 1.41 5.14
C GLU A 83 10.18 0.85 6.12
N GLY A 84 11.41 1.33 5.98
CA GLY A 84 12.51 1.04 6.89
C GLY A 84 13.74 1.90 6.61
N TYR A 85 14.70 1.83 7.52
CA TYR A 85 16.00 2.50 7.42
C TYR A 85 17.12 1.50 7.14
N PHE A 86 18.11 1.94 6.37
CA PHE A 86 19.22 1.09 5.92
C PHE A 86 20.52 1.90 5.93
N ASP A 87 21.57 1.37 6.56
CA ASP A 87 22.89 1.99 6.51
C ASP A 87 23.71 1.41 5.35
N LEU A 88 24.06 2.26 4.39
CA LEU A 88 24.82 1.90 3.20
C LEU A 88 26.30 2.32 3.27
N THR A 89 26.75 2.91 4.37
CA THR A 89 28.11 3.44 4.53
C THR A 89 29.19 2.36 4.37
N GLY A 90 28.89 1.10 4.69
CA GLY A 90 29.77 -0.06 4.52
C GLY A 90 29.17 -1.17 3.64
N ARG A 91 28.42 -0.80 2.60
CA ARG A 91 27.68 -1.75 1.76
C ARG A 91 28.57 -2.84 1.16
N ARG A 92 27.98 -4.02 0.96
CA ARG A 92 28.59 -5.12 0.21
C ARG A 92 28.47 -4.83 -1.30
N GLU A 93 29.53 -5.12 -2.05
CA GLU A 93 29.55 -4.99 -3.52
C GLU A 93 28.67 -6.03 -4.22
#